data_AF-A0A3S4I1V6-F1
#
_entry.id   AF-A0A3S4I1V6-F1
#
_cell.length_a   1.000
_cell.length_b   1.000
_cell.length_c   1.000
_cell.angle_alpha   90.00
_cell.angle_beta   90.00
_cell.angle_gamma   90.00
#
_symmetry.space_group_name_H-M   'P 1'
#
loop_
_entity.id
_entity.type
_entity.pdbx_description
1 polymer ?
#
loop_
_entity_poly.entity_id
_entity_poly.type
_entity_poly.pdbx_seq_one_letter_code
_entity_poly.pdbx_strand_id
1 'polypeptide(L)'
;MSWDPVGNRSAITWKYPSCILRGDNSIGEFFSVALTSGHQQADTGTKMIHIGKNTRSTIISKGISAGHSQNSYRGLVKIMPTATNARN
;
A
#
# COMPACT_ATOMS: atom_id res chain seq x y z
N MET A 1 9.33 -8.54 2.65
CA MET A 1 9.42 -7.84 1.36
C MET A 1 9.03 -6.40 1.61
N SER A 2 9.89 -5.44 1.27
CA SER A 2 9.67 -4.00 1.44
C SER A 2 9.39 -3.35 0.08
N TRP A 3 8.49 -2.37 0.06
CA TRP A 3 8.15 -1.59 -1.14
C TRP A 3 8.20 -0.10 -0.79
N ASP A 4 9.03 0.66 -1.55
CA ASP A 4 9.22 2.11 -1.41
C ASP A 4 8.96 2.86 -2.75
N PRO A 5 7.72 2.88 -3.28
CA PRO A 5 7.42 3.61 -4.50
C PRO A 5 7.44 5.14 -4.29
N VAL A 6 8.18 5.85 -5.15
CA VAL A 6 8.10 7.31 -5.33
C VAL A 6 7.42 7.62 -6.67
N GLY A 7 6.38 8.45 -6.66
CA GLY A 7 5.68 8.89 -7.88
C GLY A 7 5.61 10.42 -7.91
N ASN A 8 6.26 11.06 -8.88
CA ASN A 8 6.37 12.53 -8.88
C ASN A 8 6.14 13.21 -10.26
N ARG A 9 5.66 12.52 -11.31
CA ARG A 9 5.61 13.11 -12.68
C ARG A 9 4.50 12.63 -13.63
N SER A 10 3.33 12.24 -13.15
CA SER A 10 2.23 11.82 -14.05
C SER A 10 0.98 12.67 -13.85
N ALA A 11 0.28 13.01 -14.94
CA ALA A 11 -1.04 13.66 -14.87
C ALA A 11 -2.07 12.79 -14.12
N ILE A 12 -1.97 11.46 -14.28
CA ILE A 12 -2.72 10.46 -13.52
C ILE A 12 -1.73 9.37 -13.05
N THR A 13 -1.72 9.04 -11.76
CA THR A 13 -0.89 7.95 -11.19
C THR A 13 -1.77 6.87 -10.56
N TRP A 14 -1.75 5.64 -11.10
CA TRP A 14 -2.43 4.48 -10.50
C TRP A 14 -1.44 3.36 -10.18
N LYS A 15 -1.30 3.02 -8.89
CA LYS A 15 -0.39 1.95 -8.44
C LYS A 15 -0.96 1.20 -7.23
N TYR A 16 -0.96 -0.12 -7.31
CA TYR A 16 -1.43 -1.02 -6.24
C TYR A 16 -0.46 -2.20 -5.99
N PRO A 17 0.79 -1.95 -5.59
CA PRO A 17 1.70 -3.00 -5.15
C PRO A 17 1.04 -3.90 -4.11
N SER A 18 1.30 -5.21 -4.19
CA SER A 18 0.59 -6.21 -3.40
C SER A 18 1.59 -7.18 -2.78
N CYS A 19 1.40 -7.50 -1.50
CA CYS A 19 2.19 -8.50 -0.78
C CYS A 19 1.29 -9.68 -0.41
N ILE A 20 1.68 -10.87 -0.87
CA ILE A 20 1.03 -12.13 -0.51
C ILE A 20 1.90 -12.84 0.53
N LEU A 21 1.47 -12.79 1.79
CA LEU A 21 2.14 -13.37 2.95
C LEU A 21 1.75 -14.84 3.08
N ARG A 22 2.30 -15.67 2.18
CA ARG A 22 2.00 -17.10 2.08
C ARG A 22 2.74 -17.96 3.11
N GLY A 23 3.97 -17.60 3.45
CA GLY A 23 4.76 -18.31 4.44
C GLY A 23 4.34 -17.97 5.87
N ASP A 24 4.47 -18.94 6.78
CA ASP A 24 4.30 -18.70 8.21
C ASP A 24 5.38 -17.73 8.71
N ASN A 25 5.00 -16.83 9.62
CA ASN A 25 5.82 -15.74 10.16
C ASN A 25 6.33 -14.75 9.11
N SER A 26 5.76 -14.74 7.89
CA SER A 26 6.18 -13.78 6.86
C SER A 26 5.73 -12.35 7.18
N ILE A 27 6.58 -11.39 6.79
CA ILE A 27 6.43 -9.97 7.08
C ILE A 27 6.40 -9.15 5.78
N GLY A 28 5.40 -8.29 5.65
CA GLY A 28 5.21 -7.41 4.50
C GLY A 28 5.13 -5.95 4.91
N GLU A 29 5.95 -5.10 4.32
CA GLU A 29 5.96 -3.67 4.67
C GLU A 29 5.78 -2.84 3.41
N PHE A 30 4.96 -1.80 3.54
CA PHE A 30 4.66 -0.88 2.46
C PHE A 30 4.80 0.56 2.96
N PHE A 31 5.74 1.29 2.37
CA PHE A 31 5.94 2.70 2.64
C PHE A 31 5.73 3.48 1.34
N SER A 32 4.79 4.41 1.33
CA SER A 32 4.48 5.19 0.13
C SER A 32 4.46 6.67 0.44
N VAL A 33 5.11 7.44 -0.41
CA VAL A 33 5.02 8.90 -0.43
C VAL A 33 4.54 9.33 -1.82
N ALA A 34 3.36 9.94 -1.87
CA ALA A 34 2.75 10.41 -3.10
C ALA A 34 2.62 11.93 -3.06
N LEU A 35 3.25 12.63 -4.00
CA LEU A 35 3.11 14.07 -4.18
C LEU A 35 2.29 14.35 -5.44
N THR A 36 1.25 15.17 -5.31
CA THR A 36 0.44 15.64 -6.44
C THR A 36 0.35 17.15 -6.41
N SER A 37 0.45 17.80 -7.57
CA SER A 37 0.33 19.25 -7.70
C SER A 37 -0.44 19.66 -8.96
N GLY A 38 -0.92 20.90 -9.01
CA GLY A 38 -1.62 21.44 -10.18
C GLY A 38 -3.00 20.79 -10.34
N HIS A 39 -3.23 20.04 -11.43
CA HIS A 39 -4.45 19.26 -11.68
C HIS A 39 -4.17 17.75 -11.73
N GLN A 40 -3.04 17.31 -11.16
CA GLN A 40 -2.68 15.90 -11.12
C GLN A 40 -3.67 15.08 -10.28
N GLN A 41 -3.88 13.84 -10.70
CA GLN A 41 -4.68 12.86 -9.96
C GLN A 41 -3.82 11.65 -9.58
N ALA A 42 -3.90 11.20 -8.34
CA ALA A 42 -3.27 9.97 -7.89
C ALA A 42 -4.29 9.07 -7.19
N ASP A 43 -4.32 7.80 -7.59
CA ASP A 43 -4.96 6.71 -6.84
C ASP A 43 -3.86 5.68 -6.55
N THR A 44 -3.36 5.73 -5.33
CA THR A 44 -2.25 4.87 -4.89
C THR A 44 -2.73 3.97 -3.78
N GLY A 45 -2.13 2.80 -3.63
CA GLY A 45 -2.60 1.86 -2.65
C GLY A 45 -1.71 0.65 -2.50
N THR A 46 -2.10 -0.23 -1.59
CA THR A 46 -1.47 -1.53 -1.44
C THR A 46 -2.47 -2.61 -1.10
N LYS A 47 -2.16 -3.86 -1.42
CA LYS A 47 -2.94 -5.03 -0.99
C LYS A 47 -2.06 -5.94 -0.14
N MET A 48 -2.38 -6.10 1.14
CA MET A 48 -1.75 -7.07 2.05
C MET A 48 -2.67 -8.28 2.19
N ILE A 49 -2.24 -9.44 1.68
CA ILE A 49 -3.00 -10.69 1.74
C ILE A 49 -2.27 -11.66 2.68
N HIS A 50 -2.84 -11.91 3.85
CA HIS A 50 -2.32 -12.82 4.87
C HIS A 50 -2.87 -14.23 4.69
N ILE A 51 -1.98 -15.21 4.50
CA ILE A 51 -2.35 -16.62 4.32
C ILE A 51 -1.66 -17.51 5.39
N GLY A 52 -0.37 -17.29 5.63
CA GLY A 52 0.40 -18.01 6.65
C GLY A 52 0.08 -17.58 8.08
N LYS A 53 0.41 -18.44 9.04
CA LYS A 53 0.25 -18.17 10.48
C LYS A 53 1.24 -17.11 10.95
N ASN A 54 0.89 -16.34 11.98
CA ASN A 54 1.74 -15.30 12.59
C ASN A 54 2.26 -14.24 11.60
N THR A 55 1.57 -14.03 10.49
CA THR A 55 2.00 -13.07 9.46
C THR A 55 1.79 -11.64 9.92
N ARG A 56 2.73 -10.75 9.60
CA ARG A 56 2.64 -9.33 9.96
C ARG A 56 2.71 -8.44 8.73
N SER A 57 1.90 -7.39 8.70
CA SER A 57 2.05 -6.34 7.71
C SER A 57 2.11 -4.97 8.35
N THR A 58 2.78 -4.03 7.70
CA THR A 58 2.79 -2.62 8.10
C THR A 58 2.61 -1.76 6.87
N ILE A 59 1.70 -0.80 6.94
CA ILE A 59 1.37 0.11 5.85
C ILE A 59 1.50 1.53 6.34
N ILE A 60 2.43 2.28 5.74
CA ILE A 60 2.56 3.72 5.95
C ILE A 60 2.40 4.40 4.59
N SER A 61 1.35 5.19 4.45
CA SER A 61 1.10 6.00 3.25
C SER A 61 1.01 7.48 3.64
N LYS A 62 1.84 8.31 3.02
CA LYS A 62 1.83 9.77 3.17
C LYS A 62 1.54 10.40 1.82
N GLY A 63 0.32 10.92 1.68
CA GLY A 63 -0.09 11.71 0.52
C GLY A 63 0.07 13.21 0.78
N ILE A 64 0.67 13.93 -0.17
CA ILE A 64 0.78 15.38 -0.17
C ILE A 64 0.12 15.88 -1.46
N SER A 65 -0.85 16.79 -1.33
CA SER A 65 -1.62 17.37 -2.44
C SER A 65 -1.49 18.89 -2.42
N ALA A 66 -1.33 19.52 -3.59
CA ALA A 66 -1.16 20.96 -3.73
C ALA A 66 -1.91 21.52 -4.95
N GLY A 67 -2.51 22.70 -4.81
CA GLY A 67 -3.33 23.31 -5.87
C GLY A 67 -4.68 22.60 -6.03
N HIS A 68 -5.07 22.28 -7.27
CA HIS A 68 -6.34 21.60 -7.61
C HIS A 68 -6.16 20.09 -7.78
N SER A 69 -5.05 19.53 -7.30
CA SER A 69 -4.72 18.12 -7.46
C SER A 69 -5.55 17.24 -6.55
N GLN A 70 -5.82 16.00 -6.96
CA GLN A 70 -6.47 14.99 -6.13
C GLN A 70 -5.52 13.83 -5.85
N ASN A 71 -5.45 13.43 -4.58
CA ASN A 71 -4.68 12.27 -4.14
C ASN A 71 -5.59 11.38 -3.30
N SER A 72 -5.73 10.13 -3.71
CA SER A 72 -6.54 9.12 -3.06
C SER A 72 -5.66 7.93 -2.70
N TYR A 73 -5.81 7.45 -1.46
CA TYR A 73 -5.22 6.20 -1.02
C TYR A 73 -6.28 5.10 -0.99
N ARG A 74 -6.02 3.95 -1.62
CA ARG A 74 -6.92 2.80 -1.68
C ARG A 74 -6.21 1.50 -1.29
N GLY A 75 -6.32 1.14 -0.01
CA GLY A 75 -5.73 -0.08 0.54
C GLY A 75 -6.70 -1.27 0.62
N LEU A 76 -6.16 -2.49 0.63
CA LEU A 76 -6.87 -3.71 1.05
C LEU A 76 -5.99 -4.51 2.02
N VAL A 77 -6.50 -4.82 3.20
CA VAL A 77 -5.91 -5.83 4.09
C VAL A 77 -6.88 -7.01 4.16
N LYS A 78 -6.43 -8.19 3.74
CA LYS A 78 -7.24 -9.41 3.73
C LYS A 78 -6.55 -10.49 4.57
N ILE A 79 -7.24 -10.96 5.61
CA ILE A 79 -6.80 -12.07 6.45
C ILE A 79 -7.59 -13.31 6.07
N MET A 80 -6.91 -14.35 5.58
CA MET A 80 -7.54 -15.62 5.24
C MET A 80 -7.80 -16.46 6.50
N PRO A 81 -8.78 -17.38 6.50
CA PRO A 81 -9.09 -18.21 7.68
C PRO A 81 -7.90 -19.03 8.21
N THR A 82 -6.91 -19.33 7.35
CA THR A 82 -5.69 -20.07 7.69
C THR A 82 -4.66 -19.23 8.45
N ALA A 83 -4.75 -17.91 8.38
CA ALA A 83 -3.75 -16.97 8.90
C ALA A 83 -3.98 -16.67 10.39
N THR A 84 -3.85 -17.69 11.24
CA THR A 84 -4.00 -17.56 12.69
C THR A 84 -2.95 -16.60 13.27
N ASN A 85 -3.37 -15.69 14.17
CA ASN A 85 -2.51 -14.67 14.79
C ASN A 85 -1.83 -13.70 13.80
N ALA A 86 -2.46 -13.46 12.64
CA ALA A 86 -2.03 -12.40 11.73
C ALA A 86 -2.24 -10.99 12.34
N ARG A 87 -1.37 -10.04 11.98
CA ARG A 87 -1.43 -8.65 12.46
C ARG A 87 -1.15 -7.64 11.33
N ASN A 88 -1.80 -6.49 11.41
CA ASN A 88 -1.54 -5.29 10.60
C ASN A 88 -1.23 -4.12 11.53
#